data_AF-A0AAD2FPA6-F1
#
_entry.id   AF-A0AAD2FPA6-F1
#
_cell.length_a   1.000
_cell.length_b   1.000
_cell.length_c   1.000
_cell.angle_alpha   90.00
_cell.angle_beta   90.00
_cell.angle_gamma   90.00
#
_symmetry.space_group_name_H-M   'P 1'
#
loop_
_entity.id
_entity.type
_entity.pdbx_description
1 polymer ?
#
loop_
_entity_poly.entity_id
_entity_poly.type
_entity_poly.pdbx_seq_one_letter_code
_entity_poly.pdbx_strand_id
1 'polypeptide(L)'
;MARTTKPKARVTFNTNVKGRAVLSIYNYSPREITATWYSGKEMNEISKSCFRIIARMQRGCGNGKKYCTRGLEGRTRNGYAIRKKSKETAILAVLMEQSNQWINGGAADDEAIAEVYRKTTKSAQLSAQFVGMRDRQVAEAVHFPPKKANLMEEMIMKGFKKSSLVGPNGRTILPINKVQSLPTIYNSRMA
;
A
#
# COMPACT_ATOMS: atom_id res chain seq x y z
N MET A 1 14.26 4.25 -50.14
CA MET A 1 12.94 4.09 -49.48
C MET A 1 12.88 5.03 -48.28
N ALA A 2 12.03 6.06 -48.31
CA ALA A 2 11.96 7.08 -47.25
C ALA A 2 11.13 6.59 -46.05
N ARG A 3 11.68 6.68 -44.85
CA ARG A 3 10.97 6.39 -43.58
C ARG A 3 10.02 7.55 -43.27
N THR A 4 8.72 7.32 -43.41
CA THR A 4 7.68 8.22 -42.90
C THR A 4 7.60 8.07 -41.37
N THR A 5 8.06 9.08 -40.61
CA THR A 5 7.89 9.14 -39.16
C THR A 5 6.44 9.53 -38.83
N LYS A 6 5.78 8.78 -37.95
CA LYS A 6 4.40 9.10 -37.52
C LYS A 6 4.41 10.44 -36.75
N PRO A 7 3.48 11.36 -37.02
CA PRO A 7 3.39 12.61 -36.28
C PRO A 7 3.13 12.32 -34.80
N LYS A 8 3.94 12.92 -33.91
CA LYS A 8 3.75 12.81 -32.46
C LYS A 8 2.43 13.50 -32.10
N ALA A 9 1.55 12.79 -31.40
CA ALA A 9 0.31 13.38 -30.89
C ALA A 9 0.64 14.58 -30.00
N ARG A 10 0.04 15.73 -30.30
CA ARG A 10 0.22 16.97 -29.52
C ARG A 10 -0.97 17.11 -28.57
N VAL A 11 -0.71 17.05 -27.27
CA VAL A 11 -1.73 17.32 -26.25
C VAL A 11 -1.83 18.83 -26.08
N THR A 12 -3.02 19.39 -26.29
CA THR A 12 -3.32 20.80 -26.02
C THR A 12 -4.33 20.87 -24.88
N PHE A 13 -4.05 21.70 -23.88
CA PHE A 13 -4.95 21.90 -22.76
C PHE A 13 -5.94 23.02 -23.04
N ASN A 14 -7.18 22.88 -22.57
CA ASN A 14 -8.15 23.95 -22.61
C ASN A 14 -7.74 25.04 -21.61
N THR A 15 -7.48 26.25 -22.12
CA THR A 15 -7.10 27.41 -21.29
C THR A 15 -8.26 27.94 -20.45
N ASN A 16 -9.50 27.62 -20.82
CA ASN A 16 -10.70 28.03 -20.10
C ASN A 16 -11.14 26.96 -19.10
N VAL A 17 -10.55 26.99 -17.90
CA VAL A 17 -10.96 26.13 -16.79
C VAL A 17 -12.20 26.72 -16.11
N LYS A 18 -13.34 26.02 -16.18
CA LYS A 18 -14.55 26.39 -15.43
C LYS A 18 -14.44 25.85 -13.99
N GLY A 19 -14.09 26.71 -13.06
CA GLY A 19 -14.17 26.41 -11.62
C GLY A 19 -15.61 26.48 -11.13
N ARG A 20 -15.99 25.60 -10.19
CA ARG A 20 -17.17 25.78 -9.35
C ARG A 20 -16.69 26.09 -7.94
N ALA A 21 -17.22 27.14 -7.34
CA ALA A 21 -17.02 27.38 -5.92
C ALA A 21 -17.72 26.26 -5.14
N VAL A 22 -16.96 25.55 -4.31
CA VAL A 22 -17.51 24.61 -3.34
C VAL A 22 -17.68 25.36 -2.03
N LEU A 23 -18.79 25.11 -1.32
CA LEU A 23 -19.06 25.72 -0.04
C LEU A 23 -17.95 25.34 0.96
N SER A 24 -17.33 26.34 1.59
CA SER A 24 -16.39 26.12 2.69
C SER A 24 -17.12 25.53 3.88
N ILE A 25 -16.53 24.56 4.57
CA ILE A 25 -17.10 23.96 5.79
C ILE A 25 -17.38 25.01 6.88
N TYR A 26 -16.61 26.09 6.91
CA TYR A 26 -16.79 27.20 7.85
C TYR A 26 -18.02 28.06 7.54
N ASN A 27 -18.58 27.92 6.33
CA ASN A 27 -19.76 28.65 5.87
C ASN A 27 -21.03 27.79 5.91
N TYR A 28 -20.97 26.60 6.52
CA TYR A 28 -22.15 25.73 6.62
C TYR A 28 -23.15 26.34 7.60
N SER A 29 -24.41 26.41 7.17
CA SER A 29 -25.52 26.73 8.07
C SER A 29 -25.69 25.63 9.13
N PRO A 30 -26.29 25.92 10.30
CA PRO A 30 -26.58 24.90 11.30
C PRO A 30 -27.36 23.70 10.75
N ARG A 31 -28.30 23.95 9.82
CA ARG A 31 -29.06 22.90 9.13
C ARG A 31 -28.16 21.98 8.31
N GLU A 32 -27.21 22.55 7.56
CA GLU A 32 -26.25 21.76 6.77
C GLU A 32 -25.30 20.96 7.67
N ILE A 33 -24.84 21.55 8.78
CA ILE A 33 -24.03 20.86 9.78
C ILE A 33 -24.79 19.66 10.34
N THR A 34 -26.07 19.82 10.70
CA THR A 34 -26.92 18.71 11.19
C THR A 34 -27.23 17.66 10.13
N ALA A 35 -27.19 18.03 8.84
CA ALA A 35 -27.38 17.13 7.71
C ALA A 35 -26.09 16.41 7.29
N THR A 36 -24.97 16.66 7.96
CA THR A 36 -23.73 15.92 7.70
C THR A 36 -23.85 14.46 8.11
N TRP A 37 -23.09 13.59 7.44
CA TRP A 37 -23.12 12.14 7.68
C TRP A 37 -22.64 11.73 9.08
N TYR A 38 -21.80 12.56 9.69
CA TYR A 38 -21.23 12.30 11.00
C TYR A 38 -21.17 13.58 11.81
N SER A 39 -21.68 13.52 13.03
CA SER A 39 -21.48 14.57 14.02
C SER A 39 -20.00 14.65 14.45
N GLY A 40 -19.62 15.80 15.02
CA GLY A 40 -18.28 15.97 15.60
C GLY A 40 -17.97 14.93 16.70
N LYS A 41 -18.99 14.49 17.45
CA LYS A 41 -18.85 13.44 18.47
C LYS A 41 -18.52 12.09 17.82
N GLU A 42 -19.29 11.67 16.82
CA GLU A 42 -19.04 10.42 16.09
C GLU A 42 -17.67 10.43 15.41
N MET A 43 -17.29 11.55 14.80
CA MET A 43 -15.96 11.71 14.18
C MET A 43 -14.81 11.54 15.20
N ASN A 44 -14.99 12.06 16.41
CA ASN A 44 -14.04 11.88 17.50
C ASN A 44 -13.98 10.41 17.96
N GLU A 45 -15.12 9.74 18.07
CA GLU A 45 -15.18 8.32 18.42
C GLU A 45 -14.51 7.43 17.36
N ILE A 46 -14.75 7.70 16.08
CA ILE A 46 -14.08 7.06 14.95
C ILE A 46 -12.57 7.27 15.05
N SER A 47 -12.13 8.50 15.29
CA SER A 47 -10.71 8.85 15.44
C SER A 47 -10.06 8.11 16.60
N LYS A 48 -10.70 8.08 17.77
CA LYS A 48 -10.24 7.30 18.94
C LYS A 48 -10.16 5.82 18.61
N SER A 49 -11.12 5.27 17.87
CA SER A 49 -11.12 3.88 17.43
C SER A 49 -9.91 3.58 16.54
N CYS A 50 -9.65 4.43 15.54
CA CYS A 50 -8.47 4.31 14.67
C CYS A 50 -7.17 4.36 15.46
N PHE A 51 -7.02 5.27 16.44
CA PHE A 51 -5.83 5.35 17.27
C PHE A 51 -5.61 4.09 18.12
N ARG A 52 -6.68 3.48 18.65
CA ARG A 52 -6.57 2.19 19.36
C ARG A 52 -6.08 1.06 18.44
N ILE A 53 -6.55 1.03 17.20
CA ILE A 53 -6.10 0.04 16.20
C ILE A 53 -4.62 0.27 15.84
N ILE A 54 -4.22 1.52 15.60
CA ILE A 54 -2.81 1.88 15.33
C ILE A 54 -1.90 1.44 16.48
N ALA A 55 -2.28 1.72 17.72
CA ALA A 55 -1.51 1.31 18.90
C ALA A 55 -1.35 -0.21 18.98
N ARG A 56 -2.36 -0.98 18.59
CA ARG A 56 -2.28 -2.45 18.50
C ARG A 56 -1.39 -2.92 17.36
N MET A 57 -1.48 -2.29 16.19
CA MET A 57 -0.60 -2.58 15.04
C MET A 57 0.87 -2.38 15.42
N GLN A 58 1.19 -1.31 16.14
CA GLN A 58 2.56 -1.01 16.57
C GLN A 58 3.12 -2.01 17.60
N ARG A 59 2.25 -2.67 18.36
CA ARG A 59 2.63 -3.76 19.29
C ARG A 59 2.71 -5.13 18.61
N GLY A 60 2.44 -5.23 17.30
CA GLY A 60 2.35 -6.50 16.58
C GLY A 60 1.04 -7.27 16.82
N CYS A 61 0.08 -6.70 17.55
CA CYS A 61 -1.22 -7.32 17.86
C CYS A 61 -2.34 -6.89 16.89
N GLY A 62 -1.99 -6.34 15.73
CA GLY A 62 -2.95 -5.92 14.71
C GLY A 62 -3.58 -7.12 14.01
N ASN A 63 -4.64 -7.70 14.58
CA ASN A 63 -5.38 -8.76 13.91
C ASN A 63 -6.27 -8.16 12.81
N GLY A 64 -5.78 -8.22 11.56
CA GLY A 64 -6.50 -7.75 10.37
C GLY A 64 -7.84 -8.45 10.10
N LYS A 65 -8.13 -9.58 10.75
CA LYS A 65 -9.45 -10.25 10.68
C LYS A 65 -10.48 -9.62 11.60
N LYS A 66 -10.04 -9.07 12.75
CA LYS A 66 -10.94 -8.47 13.76
C LYS A 66 -11.14 -6.98 13.53
N TYR A 67 -10.13 -6.30 13.00
CA TYR A 67 -10.15 -4.87 12.76
C TYR A 67 -9.59 -4.58 11.38
N CYS A 68 -10.22 -3.65 10.66
CA CYS A 68 -9.67 -3.15 9.41
C CYS A 68 -8.39 -2.36 9.72
N THR A 69 -7.24 -2.88 9.28
CA THR A 69 -5.94 -2.19 9.38
C THR A 69 -5.60 -1.42 8.10
N ARG A 70 -6.34 -1.67 7.01
CA ARG A 70 -6.15 -1.02 5.71
C ARG A 70 -6.48 0.46 5.81
N GLY A 71 -5.61 1.32 5.30
CA GLY A 71 -5.71 2.78 5.38
C GLY A 71 -5.07 3.38 6.64
N LEU A 72 -4.68 2.56 7.62
CA LEU A 72 -4.02 3.01 8.86
C LEU A 72 -2.49 2.82 8.83
N GLU A 73 -1.94 2.15 7.81
CA GLU A 73 -0.52 1.82 7.72
C GLU A 73 0.35 3.09 7.76
N GLY A 74 -0.03 4.10 6.99
CA GLY A 74 0.66 5.40 6.95
C GLY A 74 0.46 6.27 8.19
N ARG A 75 -0.38 5.85 9.14
CA ARG A 75 -0.60 6.51 10.44
C ARG A 75 0.18 5.86 11.58
N THR A 76 0.78 4.69 11.35
CA THR A 76 1.76 4.11 12.28
C THR A 76 3.03 4.97 12.32
N ARG A 77 3.82 4.90 13.40
CA ARG A 77 5.11 5.63 13.49
C ARG A 77 6.03 5.32 12.30
N ASN A 78 6.20 4.04 11.97
CA ASN A 78 7.06 3.62 10.85
C ASN A 78 6.48 4.01 9.50
N GLY A 79 5.19 3.77 9.26
CA GLY A 79 4.55 4.16 8.00
C GLY A 79 4.55 5.67 7.78
N TYR A 80 4.35 6.45 8.84
CA TYR A 80 4.49 7.90 8.79
C TYR A 80 5.93 8.32 8.45
N ALA A 81 6.94 7.75 9.12
CA ALA A 81 8.34 8.07 8.86
C ALA A 81 8.76 7.72 7.42
N ILE A 82 8.38 6.55 6.92
CA ILE A 82 8.65 6.12 5.53
C ILE A 82 7.98 7.07 4.54
N ARG A 83 6.70 7.40 4.75
CA ARG A 83 5.96 8.31 3.87
C ARG A 83 6.54 9.72 3.88
N LYS A 84 6.91 10.24 5.06
CA LYS A 84 7.55 11.55 5.20
C LYS A 84 8.88 11.59 4.45
N LYS A 85 9.77 10.63 4.73
CA LYS A 85 11.08 10.52 4.06
C LYS A 85 10.94 10.39 2.54
N SER A 86 10.04 9.54 2.06
CA SER A 86 9.81 9.37 0.62
C SER A 86 9.37 10.67 -0.07
N LYS A 87 8.50 11.46 0.58
CA LYS A 87 8.10 12.77 0.06
C LYS A 87 9.24 13.76 0.06
N GLU A 88 9.97 13.87 1.16
CA GLU A 88 11.12 14.79 1.28
C GLU A 88 12.18 14.47 0.23
N THR A 89 12.54 13.19 0.05
CA THR A 89 13.49 12.77 -0.98
C THR A 89 13.02 13.12 -2.39
N ALA A 90 11.74 12.89 -2.72
CA ALA A 90 11.22 13.22 -4.04
C ALA A 90 11.20 14.74 -4.30
N ILE A 91 10.80 15.53 -3.30
CA ILE A 91 10.81 17.00 -3.38
C ILE A 91 12.23 17.52 -3.58
N LEU A 92 13.17 17.08 -2.74
CA LEU A 92 14.56 17.52 -2.82
C LEU A 92 15.18 17.18 -4.17
N ALA A 93 14.92 15.98 -4.70
CA ALA A 93 15.47 15.56 -5.99
C ALA A 93 14.95 16.45 -7.15
N VAL A 94 13.67 16.82 -7.14
CA VAL A 94 13.10 17.75 -8.13
C VAL A 94 13.72 19.15 -7.98
N LEU A 95 13.82 19.67 -6.76
CA LEU A 95 14.39 21.00 -6.52
C LEU A 95 15.87 21.07 -6.92
N MET A 96 16.64 20.01 -6.66
CA MET A 96 18.03 19.92 -7.08
C MET A 96 18.16 19.94 -8.61
N GLU A 97 17.32 19.18 -9.31
CA GLU A 97 17.31 19.18 -10.77
C GLU A 97 16.94 20.55 -11.34
N GLN A 98 15.89 21.18 -10.80
CA GLN A 98 15.50 22.54 -11.20
C GLN A 98 16.61 23.57 -10.96
N SER A 99 17.29 23.48 -9.81
CA SER A 99 18.43 24.35 -9.50
C SER A 99 19.60 24.13 -10.46
N ASN A 100 19.88 22.89 -10.85
CA ASN A 100 20.92 22.57 -11.82
C ASN A 100 20.60 23.18 -13.19
N GLN A 101 19.36 23.04 -13.66
CA GLN A 101 18.93 23.62 -14.94
C GLN A 101 19.04 25.15 -14.92
N TRP A 102 18.66 25.78 -13.80
CA TRP A 102 18.77 27.23 -13.63
C TRP A 102 20.22 27.73 -13.71
N ILE A 103 21.15 27.09 -12.99
CA ILE A 103 22.57 27.49 -12.93
C ILE A 103 23.24 27.31 -14.30
N ASN A 104 22.88 26.26 -15.03
CA ASN A 104 23.48 25.96 -16.34
C ASN A 104 22.93 26.83 -17.48
N GLY A 105 21.97 27.73 -17.21
CA GLY A 105 21.47 28.73 -18.18
C GLY A 105 20.70 28.15 -19.38
N GLY A 106 20.27 26.89 -19.29
CA GLY A 106 19.52 26.21 -20.33
C GLY A 106 18.01 26.48 -20.28
N ALA A 107 17.29 26.11 -21.34
CA ALA A 107 15.83 26.02 -21.30
C ALA A 107 15.38 24.94 -20.30
N ALA A 108 14.21 25.12 -19.69
CA ALA A 108 13.64 24.12 -18.79
C ALA A 108 13.44 22.78 -19.53
N ASP A 109 14.01 21.71 -18.97
CA ASP A 109 13.88 20.33 -19.44
C ASP A 109 12.94 19.59 -18.49
N ASP A 110 11.66 19.57 -18.86
CA ASP A 110 10.58 18.96 -18.08
C ASP A 110 10.76 17.42 -18.02
N GLU A 111 11.29 16.80 -19.07
CA GLU A 111 11.56 15.37 -19.14
C GLU A 111 12.64 14.94 -18.13
N ALA A 112 13.69 15.73 -17.96
CA ALA A 112 14.74 15.49 -16.97
C ALA A 112 14.19 15.55 -15.53
N ILE A 113 13.38 16.56 -15.21
CA ILE A 113 12.71 16.69 -13.91
C ILE A 113 11.79 15.49 -13.65
N ALA A 114 10.98 15.11 -14.65
CA ALA A 114 10.08 13.96 -14.56
C ALA A 114 10.85 12.65 -14.35
N GLU A 115 12.00 12.47 -15.00
CA GLU A 115 12.83 11.28 -14.84
C GLU A 115 13.42 11.17 -13.43
N VAL A 116 13.93 12.27 -12.87
CA VAL A 116 14.46 12.30 -11.49
C VAL A 116 13.35 11.98 -10.46
N TYR A 117 12.16 12.55 -10.64
CA TYR A 117 11.01 12.22 -9.79
C TYR A 117 10.64 10.73 -9.91
N ARG A 118 10.49 10.22 -11.14
CA ARG A 118 10.15 8.82 -11.39
C ARG A 118 11.15 7.85 -10.76
N LYS A 119 12.45 8.14 -10.87
CA LYS A 119 13.52 7.34 -10.23
C LYS A 119 13.35 7.30 -8.71
N THR A 120 13.11 8.45 -8.09
CA THR A 120 13.02 8.56 -6.62
C THR A 120 11.73 7.98 -6.05
N THR A 121 10.63 7.99 -6.79
CA THR A 121 9.33 7.46 -6.34
C THR A 121 9.05 6.01 -6.76
N LYS A 122 9.97 5.36 -7.49
CA LYS A 122 9.76 4.00 -8.02
C LYS A 122 9.42 2.96 -6.95
N SER A 123 10.08 3.03 -5.79
CA SER A 123 9.81 2.11 -4.67
C SER A 123 8.39 2.26 -4.11
N ALA A 124 7.89 3.50 -4.00
CA ALA A 124 6.52 3.78 -3.57
C ALA A 124 5.50 3.26 -4.59
N GLN A 125 5.78 3.41 -5.89
CA GLN A 125 4.93 2.87 -6.96
C GLN A 125 4.84 1.34 -6.89
N LEU A 126 5.97 0.65 -6.76
CA LEU A 126 6.02 -0.80 -6.62
C LEU A 126 5.29 -1.28 -5.36
N SER A 127 5.46 -0.58 -4.25
CA SER A 127 4.76 -0.88 -3.00
C SER A 127 3.24 -0.75 -3.17
N ALA A 128 2.77 0.32 -3.83
CA ALA A 128 1.36 0.53 -4.11
C ALA A 128 0.78 -0.57 -5.02
N GLN A 129 1.51 -0.95 -6.08
CA GLN A 129 1.11 -2.05 -6.96
C GLN A 129 1.00 -3.38 -6.19
N PHE A 130 1.99 -3.70 -5.37
CA PHE A 130 1.99 -4.91 -4.55
C PHE A 130 0.81 -4.94 -3.58
N VAL A 131 0.54 -3.83 -2.89
CA VAL A 131 -0.61 -3.71 -1.99
C VAL A 131 -1.93 -3.87 -2.74
N GLY A 132 -2.07 -3.21 -3.90
CA GLY A 132 -3.26 -3.32 -4.74
C GLY A 132 -3.52 -4.74 -5.25
N MET A 133 -2.47 -5.48 -5.64
CA MET A 133 -2.60 -6.89 -6.03
C MET A 133 -3.09 -7.76 -4.87
N ARG A 134 -2.57 -7.53 -3.66
CA ARG A 134 -3.04 -8.26 -2.47
C ARG A 134 -4.49 -7.94 -2.16
N ASP A 135 -4.89 -6.67 -2.24
CA ASP A 135 -6.28 -6.26 -1.99
C ASP A 135 -7.23 -6.87 -3.03
N ARG A 136 -6.81 -6.89 -4.31
CA ARG A 136 -7.53 -7.56 -5.39
C ARG A 136 -7.76 -9.04 -5.08
N GLN A 137 -6.71 -9.78 -4.70
CA GLN A 137 -6.82 -11.20 -4.38
C GLN A 137 -7.79 -11.47 -3.23
N VAL A 138 -7.76 -10.64 -2.18
CA VAL A 138 -8.68 -10.76 -1.04
C VAL A 138 -10.12 -10.48 -1.49
N ALA A 139 -10.34 -9.45 -2.31
CA ALA A 139 -11.66 -9.12 -2.83
C ALA A 139 -12.21 -10.20 -3.77
N GLU A 140 -11.38 -10.72 -4.67
CA GLU A 140 -11.72 -11.81 -5.59
C GLU A 140 -12.10 -13.08 -4.81
N ALA A 141 -11.37 -13.43 -3.75
CA ALA A 141 -11.70 -14.59 -2.91
C ALA A 141 -13.06 -14.47 -2.19
N VAL A 142 -13.51 -13.25 -1.89
CA VAL A 142 -14.82 -12.99 -1.27
C VAL A 142 -15.94 -13.00 -2.31
N HIS A 143 -15.71 -12.42 -3.49
CA HIS A 143 -16.73 -12.25 -4.52
C HIS A 143 -16.89 -13.47 -5.44
N PHE A 144 -15.77 -14.12 -5.74
CA PHE A 144 -15.67 -15.35 -6.50
C PHE A 144 -15.02 -16.41 -5.61
N PRO A 145 -15.71 -16.86 -4.55
CA PRO A 145 -15.20 -17.96 -3.77
C PRO A 145 -14.94 -19.11 -4.75
N PRO A 146 -13.79 -19.82 -4.64
CA PRO A 146 -13.57 -20.99 -5.47
C PRO A 146 -14.82 -21.85 -5.33
N LYS A 147 -15.45 -22.19 -6.46
CA LYS A 147 -16.48 -23.23 -6.48
C LYS A 147 -15.91 -24.35 -5.63
N LYS A 148 -16.63 -24.82 -4.62
CA LYS A 148 -16.22 -25.95 -3.78
C LYS A 148 -15.93 -27.12 -4.73
N ALA A 149 -14.73 -27.18 -5.27
CA ALA A 149 -14.24 -28.28 -6.04
C ALA A 149 -13.97 -29.32 -4.97
N ASN A 150 -15.01 -30.09 -4.65
CA ASN A 150 -14.91 -31.51 -4.35
C ASN A 150 -13.66 -31.92 -3.55
N LEU A 151 -13.34 -31.18 -2.48
CA LEU A 151 -12.24 -31.51 -1.58
C LEU A 151 -12.54 -32.83 -0.84
N MET A 152 -13.82 -33.15 -0.62
CA MET A 152 -14.23 -34.48 -0.15
C MET A 152 -14.06 -35.54 -1.24
N GLU A 153 -14.45 -35.26 -2.49
CA GLU A 153 -14.37 -36.25 -3.58
C GLU A 153 -12.92 -36.52 -4.04
N GLU A 154 -12.04 -35.52 -4.06
CA GLU A 154 -10.60 -35.73 -4.30
C GLU A 154 -9.89 -36.39 -3.10
N MET A 155 -10.29 -36.10 -1.85
CA MET A 155 -9.73 -36.78 -0.67
C MET A 155 -10.22 -38.23 -0.52
N ILE A 156 -11.43 -38.55 -1.02
CA ILE A 156 -11.99 -39.91 -1.03
C ILE A 156 -11.44 -40.73 -2.21
N MET A 157 -11.17 -40.10 -3.36
CA MET A 157 -10.63 -40.80 -4.55
C MET A 157 -9.09 -40.94 -4.53
N LYS A 158 -8.35 -40.05 -3.88
CA LYS A 158 -6.90 -40.22 -3.64
C LYS A 158 -6.67 -40.95 -2.32
N GLY A 159 -7.03 -42.23 -2.30
CA GLY A 159 -6.90 -43.13 -1.16
C GLY A 159 -5.54 -43.02 -0.46
N PHE A 160 -5.48 -42.22 0.59
CA PHE A 160 -4.36 -42.22 1.53
C PHE A 160 -4.62 -43.34 2.54
N LYS A 161 -4.27 -44.57 2.14
CA LYS A 161 -4.07 -45.66 3.09
C LYS A 161 -3.07 -45.14 4.14
N LYS A 162 -3.52 -45.03 5.39
CA LYS A 162 -2.62 -44.88 6.56
C LYS A 162 -1.79 -46.17 6.68
N SER A 163 -0.75 -46.32 5.87
CA SER A 163 0.36 -47.20 6.22
C SER A 163 1.41 -46.34 6.91
N SER A 164 1.57 -46.59 8.20
CA SER A 164 2.70 -46.16 9.01
C SER A 164 4.02 -46.37 8.25
N LEU A 165 4.71 -45.28 7.90
CA LEU A 165 6.10 -45.35 7.47
C LEU A 165 6.97 -45.55 8.70
N VAL A 166 7.22 -46.82 9.02
CA VAL A 166 8.27 -47.24 9.95
C VAL A 166 9.57 -47.22 9.17
N GLY A 167 10.49 -46.32 9.52
CA GLY A 167 11.85 -46.38 9.00
C GLY A 167 12.56 -47.64 9.51
N PRO A 168 13.63 -48.13 8.85
CA PRO A 168 14.32 -49.38 9.18
C PRO A 168 14.90 -49.47 10.61
N ASN A 169 14.84 -48.38 11.39
CA ASN A 169 15.33 -48.28 12.76
C ASN A 169 14.21 -48.08 13.81
N GLY A 170 12.93 -48.28 13.47
CA GLY A 170 11.83 -48.34 14.44
C GLY A 170 11.46 -47.03 15.17
N ARG A 171 11.90 -45.86 14.69
CA ARG A 171 11.52 -44.56 15.29
C ARG A 171 10.47 -43.82 14.47
N THR A 172 9.40 -43.42 15.15
CA THR A 172 8.33 -42.56 14.62
C THR A 172 8.83 -41.14 14.40
N ILE A 173 8.77 -40.64 13.17
CA ILE A 173 9.06 -39.23 12.86
C ILE A 173 7.79 -38.42 13.14
N LEU A 174 7.84 -37.52 14.13
CA LEU A 174 6.77 -36.55 14.38
C LEU A 174 6.79 -35.42 13.33
N PRO A 175 5.63 -34.88 12.94
CA PRO A 175 5.55 -33.83 11.93
C PRO A 175 6.22 -32.54 12.43
N ILE A 176 7.05 -31.94 11.57
CA ILE A 176 7.72 -30.66 11.80
C ILE A 176 6.67 -29.55 11.78
N ASN A 177 6.09 -29.25 12.95
CA ASN A 177 5.36 -28.02 13.22
C ASN A 177 6.03 -27.30 14.40
N LYS A 178 7.21 -26.73 14.14
CA LYS A 178 7.75 -25.58 14.88
C LYS A 178 8.43 -24.67 13.88
N VAL A 179 7.74 -23.59 13.52
CA VAL A 179 8.39 -22.41 12.91
C VAL A 179 9.42 -21.94 13.91
N GLN A 180 10.69 -22.20 13.63
CA GLN A 180 11.80 -21.58 14.34
C GLN A 180 11.69 -20.07 14.11
N SER A 181 11.54 -19.32 15.20
CA SER A 181 11.79 -17.88 15.22
C SER A 181 13.22 -17.63 14.75
N LEU A 182 13.38 -16.85 13.68
CA LEU A 182 14.69 -16.35 13.25
C LEU A 182 15.29 -15.47 14.36
N PRO A 183 16.61 -15.58 14.64
CA PRO A 183 17.26 -14.69 15.58
C PRO A 183 17.37 -13.28 14.98
N THR A 184 16.86 -12.29 15.73
CA THR A 184 17.08 -10.87 15.49
C THR A 184 18.56 -10.55 15.69
N ILE A 185 19.32 -10.40 14.60
CA ILE A 185 20.67 -9.83 14.66
C ILE A 185 20.50 -8.30 14.67
N TYR A 186 20.33 -7.72 15.85
CA TYR A 186 20.53 -6.28 16.04
C TYR A 186 21.98 -6.08 16.47
N ASN A 187 22.79 -5.59 15.53
CA ASN A 187 24.17 -5.21 15.79
C ASN A 187 24.17 -3.91 16.60
N SER A 188 24.61 -4.02 17.85
CA SER A 188 25.06 -2.90 18.68
C SER A 188 26.36 -2.36 18.12
N ARG A 189 26.37 -1.14 17.57
CA ARG A 189 27.50 -0.19 17.60
C ARG A 189 27.21 1.04 16.75
N MET A 190 27.38 2.20 17.40
CA MET A 190 27.75 3.56 16.96
C MET A 190 27.12 4.45 18.04
N ALA A 191 27.85 4.67 19.14
CA ALA A 191 28.76 5.80 19.34
C ALA A 191 27.97 7.11 19.49
#